data_AF-A0A533RLZ9-F1
#
_entry.id   AF-A0A533RLZ9-F1
#
_cell.length_a   1.000
_cell.length_b   1.000
_cell.length_c   1.000
_cell.angle_alpha   90.00
_cell.angle_beta   90.00
_cell.angle_gamma   90.00
#
_symmetry.space_group_name_H-M   'P 1'
#
loop_
_entity.id
_entity.type
_entity.pdbx_description
1 polymer ?
#
loop_
_entity_poly.entity_id
_entity_poly.type
_entity_poly.pdbx_seq_one_letter_code
_entity_poly.pdbx_strand_id
1 'polypeptide(L)'
;MRPRPRRERRARGSDRRRDLELVRLRRAQHHARPRARRPMSLDEARRTRAEALLGHTFADPSLLAAALTHPNAAGQGGPDWQRLEFLGDSVLNVAVSEAIFLRHPEVPEGGLTKLRATMVSGPALTEVFVQRIAVTWR
;
A
#
# COMPACT_ATOMS: atom_id res chain seq x y z
N MET A 1 -3.95 34.04 49.55
CA MET A 1 -4.72 33.23 48.58
C MET A 1 -4.14 33.44 47.18
N ARG A 2 -3.38 32.48 46.63
CA ARG A 2 -2.85 32.52 45.25
C ARG A 2 -3.35 31.28 44.51
N PRO A 3 -3.97 31.39 43.32
CA PRO A 3 -4.50 30.23 42.61
C PRO A 3 -3.35 29.43 41.96
N ARG A 4 -3.42 28.10 42.05
CA ARG A 4 -2.53 27.19 41.31
C ARG A 4 -3.01 27.09 39.85
N PRO A 5 -2.12 27.13 38.85
CA PRO A 5 -2.54 26.89 37.47
C PRO A 5 -2.88 25.41 37.26
N ARG A 6 -4.00 25.18 36.55
CA ARG A 6 -4.52 23.86 36.14
C ARG A 6 -3.50 23.13 35.27
N ARG A 7 -3.25 21.86 35.57
CA ARG A 7 -2.57 20.92 34.65
C ARG A 7 -3.51 20.60 33.48
N GLU A 8 -3.21 21.10 32.29
CA GLU A 8 -3.85 20.64 31.06
C GLU A 8 -3.27 19.28 30.63
N ARG A 9 -4.15 18.28 30.56
CA ARG A 9 -3.88 16.98 29.96
C ARG A 9 -4.17 17.04 28.46
N ARG A 10 -3.12 16.76 27.68
CA ARG A 10 -3.08 16.11 26.34
C ARG A 10 -4.27 16.29 25.39
N ALA A 11 -3.96 16.79 24.19
CA ALA A 11 -4.44 16.20 22.94
C ALA A 11 -3.25 16.05 21.98
N ARG A 12 -2.67 14.84 21.89
CA ARG A 12 -1.82 14.48 20.74
C ARG A 12 -2.78 14.11 19.60
N GLY A 13 -3.27 15.13 18.89
CA GLY A 13 -3.88 14.91 17.59
C GLY A 13 -2.81 14.34 16.67
N SER A 14 -3.04 13.15 16.13
CA SER A 14 -2.26 12.61 15.02
C SER A 14 -2.42 13.56 13.84
N ASP A 15 -1.35 14.31 13.58
CA ASP A 15 -1.24 15.32 12.56
C ASP A 15 -1.43 14.68 11.17
N ARG A 16 -2.67 14.65 10.66
CA ARG A 16 -3.04 14.14 9.33
C ARG A 16 -2.21 14.77 8.19
N ARG A 17 -1.54 15.91 8.43
CA ARG A 17 -0.63 16.52 7.46
C ARG A 17 0.65 15.69 7.27
N ARG A 18 1.15 15.02 8.30
CA ARG A 18 2.37 14.19 8.24
C ARG A 18 2.16 12.88 7.48
N ASP A 19 0.97 12.29 7.55
CA ASP A 19 0.66 11.06 6.82
C ASP A 19 0.59 11.32 5.30
N LEU A 20 0.00 12.45 4.90
CA LEU A 20 0.02 12.91 3.50
C LEU A 20 1.44 13.30 3.05
N GLU A 21 2.24 13.85 3.96
CA GLU A 21 3.64 14.18 3.71
C GLU A 21 4.49 12.92 3.52
N LEU A 22 4.26 11.84 4.27
CA LEU A 22 4.94 10.56 4.10
C LEU A 22 4.61 9.90 2.75
N VAL A 23 3.35 9.98 2.30
CA VAL A 23 2.96 9.55 0.94
C VAL A 23 3.67 10.42 -0.12
N ARG A 24 3.85 11.72 0.13
CA ARG A 24 4.57 12.63 -0.77
C ARG A 24 6.09 12.42 -0.76
N LEU A 25 6.68 12.08 0.39
CA LEU A 25 8.12 11.92 0.57
C LEU A 25 8.65 10.62 -0.05
N ARG A 26 7.85 9.55 -0.08
CA ARG A 26 8.17 8.35 -0.88
C ARG A 26 8.20 8.64 -2.39
N ARG A 27 7.44 9.64 -2.86
CA ARG A 27 7.25 9.96 -4.29
C ARG A 27 8.33 10.88 -4.90
N ALA A 28 9.10 11.60 -4.09
CA ALA A 28 10.02 12.63 -4.58
C ALA A 28 11.37 12.12 -5.13
N GLN A 29 11.69 10.82 -5.01
CA GLN A 29 13.04 10.30 -5.29
C GLN A 29 13.28 9.80 -6.74
N HIS A 30 12.27 9.79 -7.63
CA HIS A 30 12.37 9.06 -8.90
C HIS A 30 12.44 9.90 -10.19
N HIS A 31 12.79 11.18 -10.12
CA HIS A 31 12.88 12.04 -11.32
C HIS A 31 14.31 12.15 -11.87
N ALA A 32 14.75 11.11 -12.58
CA ALA A 32 15.86 11.19 -13.53
C ALA A 32 15.40 10.69 -14.90
N ARG A 33 15.68 11.44 -15.98
CA ARG A 33 15.19 11.20 -17.35
C ARG A 33 15.86 9.97 -18.03
N PRO A 34 15.07 9.02 -18.57
CA PRO A 34 15.53 8.17 -19.67
C PRO A 34 14.58 8.23 -20.88
N ARG A 35 15.12 7.85 -22.05
CA ARG A 35 14.41 7.74 -23.34
C ARG A 35 13.13 6.88 -23.22
N ALA A 36 12.11 7.22 -24.01
CA ALA A 36 10.87 6.45 -24.13
C ALA A 36 11.19 4.98 -24.47
N ARG A 37 11.06 4.10 -23.46
CA ARG A 37 11.17 2.65 -23.61
C ARG A 37 9.78 2.13 -23.97
N ARG A 38 9.69 1.19 -24.91
CA ARG A 38 8.42 0.48 -25.20
C ARG A 38 7.91 -0.14 -23.89
N PRO A 39 6.60 -0.07 -23.59
CA PRO A 39 6.05 -0.76 -22.42
C PRO A 39 6.41 -2.24 -22.52
N MET A 40 6.87 -2.82 -21.41
CA MET A 40 7.13 -4.26 -21.36
C MET A 40 5.80 -4.99 -21.56
N SER A 41 5.69 -5.73 -22.66
CA SER A 41 4.70 -6.79 -22.78
C SER A 41 5.18 -7.94 -21.90
N LEU A 42 4.37 -8.30 -20.89
CA LEU A 42 4.56 -9.58 -20.21
C LEU A 42 4.32 -10.69 -21.22
N ASP A 43 5.32 -11.55 -21.43
CA ASP A 43 5.11 -12.76 -22.23
C ASP A 43 4.09 -13.69 -21.54
N GLU A 44 3.49 -14.56 -22.34
CA GLU A 44 2.42 -15.48 -21.92
C GLU A 44 2.87 -16.33 -20.72
N ALA A 45 4.07 -16.91 -20.80
CA ALA A 45 4.59 -17.81 -19.77
C ALA A 45 4.76 -17.12 -18.41
N ARG A 46 5.29 -15.88 -18.40
CA ARG A 46 5.42 -15.05 -17.20
C ARG A 46 4.06 -14.67 -16.64
N ARG A 47 3.10 -14.32 -17.51
CA ARG A 47 1.73 -14.02 -17.09
C ARG A 47 1.09 -15.23 -16.39
N THR A 48 1.05 -16.38 -17.05
CA THR A 48 0.47 -17.61 -16.49
C THR A 48 1.11 -17.98 -15.15
N ARG A 49 2.44 -17.87 -15.05
CA ARG A 49 3.14 -18.12 -13.78
C ARG A 49 2.73 -17.15 -12.68
N ALA A 50 2.63 -15.86 -12.98
CA ALA A 50 2.20 -14.85 -12.02
C ALA A 50 0.75 -15.07 -11.56
N GLU A 51 -0.16 -15.37 -12.49
CA GLU A 51 -1.57 -15.67 -12.20
C GLU A 51 -1.72 -16.91 -11.33
N ALA A 52 -0.93 -17.96 -11.59
CA ALA A 52 -0.89 -19.16 -10.75
C ALA A 52 -0.40 -18.86 -9.32
N LEU A 53 0.64 -18.03 -9.17
CA LEU A 53 1.14 -17.62 -7.84
C LEU A 53 0.12 -16.78 -7.06
N LEU A 54 -0.64 -15.94 -7.77
CA LEU A 54 -1.68 -15.10 -7.18
C LEU A 54 -2.96 -15.91 -6.92
N GLY A 55 -3.16 -17.05 -7.59
CA GLY A 55 -4.43 -17.76 -7.60
C GLY A 55 -5.55 -16.94 -8.26
N HIS A 56 -5.20 -16.06 -9.21
CA HIS A 56 -6.12 -15.14 -9.86
C HIS A 56 -5.75 -14.96 -11.34
N THR A 57 -6.75 -15.14 -12.20
CA THR A 57 -6.65 -14.86 -13.64
C THR A 57 -7.24 -13.47 -13.91
N PHE A 58 -6.47 -12.61 -14.58
CA PHE A 58 -6.90 -11.26 -14.90
C PHE A 58 -7.75 -11.27 -16.16
N ALA A 59 -8.95 -10.69 -16.08
CA ALA A 59 -9.78 -10.46 -17.26
C ALA A 59 -9.10 -9.52 -18.28
N ASP A 60 -8.33 -8.55 -17.78
CA ASP A 60 -7.49 -7.67 -18.57
C ASP A 60 -6.00 -7.90 -18.21
N PRO A 61 -5.24 -8.62 -19.07
CA PRO A 61 -3.81 -8.87 -18.87
C PRO A 61 -2.96 -7.61 -18.73
N SER A 62 -3.42 -6.46 -19.25
CA SER A 62 -2.69 -5.20 -19.15
C SER A 62 -2.57 -4.70 -17.71
N LEU A 63 -3.50 -5.07 -16.83
CA LEU A 63 -3.45 -4.73 -15.41
C LEU A 63 -2.29 -5.42 -14.71
N LEU A 64 -2.07 -6.71 -14.99
CA LEU A 64 -0.92 -7.44 -14.44
C LEU A 64 0.39 -6.88 -15.00
N ALA A 65 0.42 -6.53 -16.29
CA ALA A 65 1.59 -5.89 -16.91
C ALA A 65 1.92 -4.55 -16.26
N ALA A 66 0.92 -3.70 -16.02
CA ALA A 66 1.09 -2.44 -15.32
C ALA A 66 1.56 -2.65 -13.87
N ALA A 67 0.94 -3.58 -13.13
CA ALA A 67 1.29 -3.90 -11.74
C ALA A 67 2.74 -4.37 -11.56
N LEU A 68 3.31 -5.02 -12.58
CA LEU A 68 4.70 -5.49 -12.58
C LEU A 68 5.68 -4.51 -13.25
N THR A 69 5.22 -3.35 -13.71
CA THR A 69 6.05 -2.36 -14.40
C THR A 69 6.40 -1.20 -13.50
N HIS A 70 7.68 -1.03 -13.21
CA HIS A 70 8.19 0.13 -12.47
C HIS A 70 8.09 1.42 -13.31
N PRO A 71 7.81 2.60 -12.72
CA PRO A 71 7.69 3.88 -13.45
C PRO A 71 8.84 4.18 -14.41
N ASN A 72 10.08 3.93 -13.97
CA ASN A 72 11.27 4.07 -14.83
C ASN A 72 11.27 3.18 -16.08
N ALA A 73 10.58 2.03 -16.03
CA ALA A 73 10.44 1.11 -17.16
C ALA A 73 9.25 1.47 -18.07
N ALA A 74 8.18 2.04 -17.51
CA ALA A 74 7.00 2.47 -18.26
C ALA A 74 7.27 3.68 -19.17
N GLY A 75 8.22 4.54 -18.80
CA GLY A 75 8.43 5.83 -19.47
C GLY A 75 7.37 6.86 -19.06
N GLN A 76 7.50 8.09 -19.55
CA GLN A 76 6.58 9.16 -19.16
C GLN A 76 5.14 8.86 -19.62
N GLY A 77 4.22 8.79 -18.66
CA GLY A 77 2.80 8.54 -18.93
C GLY A 77 2.48 7.11 -19.34
N GLY A 78 3.45 6.19 -19.29
CA GLY A 78 3.21 4.77 -19.55
C GLY A 78 2.44 4.10 -18.39
N PRO A 79 1.80 2.93 -18.65
CA PRO A 79 1.13 2.17 -17.60
C PRO A 79 2.15 1.60 -16.61
N ASP A 80 2.01 1.97 -15.34
CA ASP A 80 2.82 1.49 -14.23
C ASP A 80 1.95 1.13 -13.01
N TRP A 81 2.59 0.62 -11.96
CA TRP A 81 1.87 0.20 -10.77
C TRP A 81 1.36 1.35 -9.90
N GLN A 82 1.75 2.61 -10.09
CA GLN A 82 1.50 3.67 -9.11
C GLN A 82 0.01 3.98 -8.95
N ARG A 83 -0.73 3.96 -10.06
CA ARG A 83 -2.19 4.16 -10.02
C ARG A 83 -2.91 2.98 -9.38
N LEU A 84 -2.43 1.76 -9.65
CA LEU A 84 -2.97 0.54 -9.06
C LEU A 84 -2.67 0.46 -7.56
N GLU A 85 -1.47 0.86 -7.14
CA GLU A 85 -1.07 0.95 -5.73
C GLU A 85 -1.97 1.95 -5.00
N PHE A 86 -2.20 3.13 -5.56
CA PHE A 86 -3.08 4.13 -4.95
C PHE A 86 -4.51 3.59 -4.70
N LEU A 87 -5.07 2.89 -5.69
CA LEU A 87 -6.37 2.25 -5.54
C LEU A 87 -6.32 1.10 -4.52
N GLY A 88 -5.32 0.23 -4.64
CA GLY A 88 -5.14 -0.93 -3.79
C GLY A 88 -4.95 -0.58 -2.31
N ASP A 89 -4.20 0.48 -2.00
CA ASP A 89 -4.03 0.98 -0.64
C ASP A 89 -5.36 1.43 -0.03
N SER A 90 -6.21 2.11 -0.81
CA SER A 90 -7.54 2.53 -0.35
C SER A 90 -8.45 1.32 -0.08
N VAL A 91 -8.47 0.34 -0.99
CA VAL A 91 -9.26 -0.89 -0.85
C VAL A 91 -8.80 -1.70 0.37
N LEU A 92 -7.49 -1.87 0.54
CA LEU A 92 -6.91 -2.60 1.67
C LEU A 92 -7.21 -1.90 2.99
N ASN A 93 -7.10 -0.57 3.04
CA ASN A 93 -7.45 0.21 4.23
C ASN A 93 -8.92 0.01 4.64
N VAL A 94 -9.85 -0.02 3.68
CA VAL A 94 -11.28 -0.28 3.97
C VAL A 94 -11.47 -1.68 4.53
N ALA A 95 -10.98 -2.72 3.83
CA ALA A 95 -11.16 -4.12 4.23
C ALA A 95 -10.56 -4.40 5.63
N VAL A 96 -9.37 -3.87 5.91
CA VAL A 96 -8.73 -4.05 7.22
C VAL A 96 -9.43 -3.22 8.30
N SER A 97 -9.89 -2.00 7.98
CA SER A 97 -10.66 -1.19 8.94
C SER A 97 -11.93 -1.90 9.38
N GLU A 98 -12.69 -2.45 8.43
CA GLU A 98 -13.90 -3.22 8.71
C GLU A 98 -13.59 -4.43 9.59
N ALA A 99 -12.57 -5.22 9.23
CA ALA A 99 -12.19 -6.41 9.98
C ALA A 99 -11.78 -6.09 11.43
N ILE A 100 -11.01 -5.01 11.65
CA ILE A 100 -10.59 -4.61 13.01
C ILE A 100 -11.78 -4.04 13.79
N PHE A 101 -12.63 -3.22 13.15
CA PHE A 101 -13.82 -2.65 13.79
C PHE A 101 -14.76 -3.74 14.32
N LEU A 102 -15.00 -4.79 13.53
CA LEU A 102 -15.87 -5.91 13.91
C LEU A 102 -15.24 -6.81 14.98
N ARG A 103 -13.91 -6.99 14.96
CA ARG A 103 -13.20 -7.89 15.90
C ARG A 103 -12.86 -7.25 17.25
N HIS A 104 -12.85 -5.93 17.33
CA HIS A 104 -12.43 -5.18 18.52
C HIS A 104 -13.44 -4.08 18.88
N PRO A 105 -14.72 -4.43 19.18
CA PRO A 105 -15.79 -3.45 19.41
C PRO A 105 -15.54 -2.54 20.62
N GLU A 106 -14.74 -2.99 21.59
CA GLU A 106 -14.38 -2.26 22.81
C GLU A 106 -13.18 -1.29 22.63
N VAL A 107 -12.45 -1.39 21.52
CA VAL A 107 -11.25 -0.58 21.30
C VAL A 107 -11.63 0.81 20.78
N PRO A 108 -11.18 1.90 21.43
CA PRO A 108 -11.45 3.26 20.96
C PRO A 108 -10.82 3.54 19.59
N GLU A 109 -11.36 4.53 18.87
CA GLU A 109 -10.90 4.93 17.52
C GLU A 109 -9.37 5.07 17.42
N GLY A 110 -8.72 5.75 18.37
CA GLY A 110 -7.27 5.92 18.35
C GLY A 110 -6.47 4.62 18.50
N GLY A 111 -7.07 3.59 19.12
CA GLY A 111 -6.52 2.23 19.17
C GLY A 111 -6.71 1.50 17.84
N LEU A 112 -7.90 1.57 17.25
CA LEU A 112 -8.21 1.00 15.93
C LEU A 112 -7.28 1.58 14.85
N THR A 113 -7.04 2.89 14.87
CA THR A 113 -6.12 3.57 13.94
C THR A 113 -4.69 3.04 14.05
N LYS A 114 -4.20 2.75 15.26
CA LYS A 114 -2.86 2.15 15.46
C LYS A 114 -2.80 0.72 14.96
N LEU A 115 -3.81 -0.09 15.26
CA LEU A 115 -3.89 -1.48 14.80
C LEU A 115 -3.88 -1.54 13.28
N ARG A 116 -4.69 -0.71 12.61
CA ARG A 116 -4.69 -0.61 11.15
C ARG A 116 -3.32 -0.21 10.62
N ALA A 117 -2.68 0.81 11.18
CA ALA A 117 -1.36 1.26 10.75
C ALA A 117 -0.28 0.16 10.90
N THR A 118 -0.39 -0.72 11.89
CA THR A 118 0.51 -1.86 12.03
C THR A 118 0.25 -2.96 10.99
N MET A 119 -1.02 -3.26 10.70
CA MET A 119 -1.41 -4.31 9.76
C MET A 119 -1.24 -3.91 8.30
N VAL A 120 -1.52 -2.64 7.97
CA VAL A 120 -1.38 -2.07 6.63
C VAL A 120 -0.06 -1.29 6.58
N SER A 121 1.04 -2.04 6.60
CA SER A 121 2.39 -1.49 6.55
C SER A 121 3.27 -2.26 5.56
N GLY A 122 4.27 -1.58 4.98
CA GLY A 122 5.22 -2.21 4.06
C GLY A 122 5.83 -3.51 4.62
N PRO A 123 6.32 -3.55 5.87
CA PRO A 123 6.81 -4.78 6.49
C PRO A 123 5.75 -5.88 6.60
N ALA A 124 4.55 -5.57 7.10
CA ALA A 124 3.48 -6.56 7.24
C ALA A 124 3.06 -7.15 5.89
N LEU A 125 2.92 -6.30 4.87
CA LEU A 125 2.57 -6.74 3.51
C LEU A 125 3.69 -7.57 2.86
N THR A 126 4.95 -7.20 3.12
CA THR A 126 6.11 -7.98 2.65
C THR A 126 6.12 -9.37 3.28
N GLU A 127 5.84 -9.48 4.57
CA GLU A 127 5.76 -10.76 5.27
C GLU A 127 4.68 -11.67 4.67
N VAL A 128 3.46 -11.15 4.47
CA VAL A 128 2.36 -11.89 3.84
C VAL A 128 2.74 -12.34 2.42
N PHE A 129 3.38 -11.47 1.64
CA PHE A 129 3.83 -11.80 0.29
C PHE A 129 4.86 -12.94 0.30
N VAL A 130 5.87 -12.88 1.18
CA VAL A 130 6.88 -13.93 1.32
C VAL A 130 6.25 -15.24 1.76
N GLN A 131 5.32 -15.22 2.72
CA GLN A 131 4.61 -16.42 3.17
C GLN A 131 3.83 -17.06 2.02
N ARG A 132 3.12 -16.26 1.21
CA ARG A 132 2.32 -16.77 0.10
C ARG A 132 3.18 -17.39 -1.00
N ILE A 133 4.30 -16.76 -1.33
CA ILE A 133 5.24 -17.32 -2.32
C ILE A 133 5.92 -18.56 -1.74
N ALA A 134 6.43 -18.53 -0.51
CA ALA A 134 7.16 -19.65 0.08
C ALA A 134 6.33 -20.94 0.19
N VAL A 135 5.01 -20.83 0.42
CA VAL A 135 4.09 -21.97 0.50
C VAL A 135 3.77 -22.58 -0.87
N THR A 136 3.88 -21.80 -1.96
CA THR A 136 3.53 -22.26 -3.32
C THR A 136 4.69 -23.01 -4.01
N TRP A 137 5.90 -23.01 -3.44
CA TRP A 137 7.11 -23.62 -4.02
C TRP A 137 7.71 -24.78 -3.18
N ARG A 138 6.91 -25.44 -2.33
CA ARG A 138 7.26 -26.73 -1.72
C ARG A 138 6.45 -27.84 -2.36
#